data_AF-A0A3R6KQV8-F1
#
_entry.id   AF-A0A3R6KQV8-F1
#
_cell.length_a   1.000
_cell.length_b   1.000
_cell.length_c   1.000
_cell.angle_alpha   90.00
_cell.angle_beta   90.00
_cell.angle_gamma   90.00
#
_symmetry.space_group_name_H-M   'P 1'
#
loop_
_entity.id
_entity.type
_entity.pdbx_description
1 polymer ?
#
loop_
_entity_poly.entity_id
_entity_poly.type
_entity_poly.pdbx_seq_one_letter_code
_entity_poly.pdbx_strand_id
1 'polypeptide(L)' 'MKERKVIVTWEAIYDIVDITESIESNFGKRVADNFELEIYSKIISLEQDADIFRKLDMTIY' A
#
# COMPACT_ATOMS: atom_id res chain seq x y z
N MET A 1 -23.64 3.86 -1.33
CA MET A 1 -22.24 3.39 -1.32
C MET A 1 -22.25 1.90 -1.09
N LYS A 2 -21.56 1.11 -1.91
CA LYS A 2 -21.38 -0.32 -1.62
C LYS A 2 -20.29 -0.41 -0.56
N GLU A 3 -20.60 -1.01 0.58
CA GLU A 3 -19.58 -1.36 1.57
C GLU A 3 -18.65 -2.39 0.93
N ARG A 4 -17.39 -2.00 0.71
CA ARG A 4 -16.34 -2.87 0.22
C ARG A 4 -15.41 -3.17 1.38
N LYS A 5 -15.02 -4.42 1.52
CA LYS A 5 -13.99 -4.84 2.45
C LYS A 5 -12.69 -4.98 1.68
N VAL A 6 -11.63 -4.30 2.13
CA VAL A 6 -10.31 -4.48 1.56
C VAL A 6 -9.67 -5.73 2.17
N ILE A 7 -9.07 -6.56 1.32
CA ILE A 7 -8.33 -7.74 1.72
C ILE A 7 -6.92 -7.57 1.19
N VAL A 8 -5.94 -7.64 2.08
CA VAL A 8 -4.51 -7.61 1.75
C VAL A 8 -4.02 -9.05 1.72
N THR A 9 -3.33 -9.44 0.65
CA THR A 9 -2.74 -10.78 0.54
C THR A 9 -1.46 -10.87 1.37
N TRP A 10 -1.00 -12.09 1.64
CA TRP A 10 0.28 -12.28 2.33
C TRP A 10 1.44 -11.71 1.53
N GLU A 11 1.44 -11.88 0.20
CA GLU A 11 2.44 -11.32 -0.71
C GLU A 11 2.49 -9.79 -0.60
N ALA A 12 1.35 -9.11 -0.59
CA ALA A 12 1.31 -7.67 -0.44
C ALA A 12 1.78 -7.19 0.94
N ILE A 13 1.59 -8.00 2.00
CA ILE A 13 2.15 -7.71 3.32
C ILE A 13 3.68 -7.81 3.27
N TYR A 14 4.23 -8.86 2.66
CA TYR A 14 5.68 -9.00 2.49
C TYR A 14 6.28 -7.87 1.65
N ASP A 15 5.62 -7.48 0.55
CA ASP A 15 6.06 -6.35 -0.28
C ASP A 15 6.13 -5.04 0.54
N ILE A 16 5.14 -4.78 1.41
CA ILE A 16 5.15 -3.59 2.28
C ILE A 16 6.33 -3.65 3.25
N VAL A 17 6.60 -4.80 3.87
CA VAL A 17 7.74 -4.97 4.79
C VAL A 17 9.07 -4.73 4.08
N ASP A 18 9.29 -5.38 2.94
CA ASP A 18 10.53 -5.24 2.16
C ASP A 18 10.77 -3.78 1.74
N ILE A 19 9.71 -3.06 1.35
CA ILE A 19 9.79 -1.63 1.01
C ILE A 19 10.09 -0.79 2.25
N THR A 20 9.43 -1.03 3.39
CA THR A 20 9.67 -0.30 4.64
C THR A 20 11.12 -0.48 5.10
N GLU A 21 11.65 -1.71 5.07
CA GLU A 21 13.04 -1.99 5.44
C GLU A 21 14.03 -1.28 4.51
N SER A 22 13.75 -1.28 3.21
CA SER A 22 14.55 -0.53 2.23
C SER A 22 14.52 0.98 2.52
N ILE A 23 13.34 1.54 2.84
CA ILE A 23 13.22 2.96 3.19
C ILE A 23 13.98 3.26 4.49
N GLU A 24 13.86 2.42 5.52
CA GLU A 24 14.58 2.60 6.78
C GLU A 24 16.09 2.60 6.56
N SER A 25 16.60 1.64 5.77
CA SER A 25 18.02 1.53 5.44
C SER A 25 18.56 2.76 4.71
N ASN A 26 17.78 3.32 3.77
CA ASN A 26 18.23 4.41 2.90
C ASN A 26 17.94 5.82 3.47
N PHE A 27 16.87 5.98 4.23
CA PHE A 27 16.34 7.29 4.64
C PHE A 27 16.11 7.42 6.16
N GLY A 28 16.35 6.35 6.91
CA GLY A 28 16.21 6.30 8.35
C GLY A 28 14.80 5.98 8.83
N LYS A 29 14.74 5.46 10.05
CA LYS A 29 13.53 4.92 10.66
C LYS A 29 12.32 5.85 10.62
N ARG A 30 12.50 7.14 10.91
CA ARG A 30 11.38 8.11 10.91
C ARG A 30 10.66 8.19 9.55
N VAL A 31 11.39 8.04 8.45
CA VAL A 31 10.81 8.08 7.11
C VAL A 31 10.05 6.78 6.83
N ALA A 32 10.57 5.65 7.29
CA ALA A 32 9.91 4.35 7.20
C ALA A 32 8.61 4.30 8.01
N ASP A 33 8.64 4.78 9.27
CA ASP A 33 7.45 4.86 10.13
C ASP A 33 6.34 5.71 9.47
N ASN A 34 6.70 6.82 8.84
CA ASN A 34 5.75 7.66 8.11
C ASN A 34 5.16 6.93 6.89
N PHE A 35 6.00 6.22 6.14
CA PHE A 35 5.56 5.43 4.99
C PHE A 35 4.55 4.35 5.39
N GLU A 36 4.81 3.60 6.47
CA GLU A 36 3.88 2.61 6.99
C GLU A 36 2.51 3.22 7.30
N LEU A 37 2.48 4.33 8.04
CA LEU A 37 1.23 5.02 8.38
C LEU A 37 0.45 5.48 7.13
N GLU A 38 1.17 6.01 6.13
CA GLU A 38 0.57 6.46 4.88
C GLU A 38 0.00 5.29 4.05
N ILE A 39 0.73 4.19 3.91
CA ILE A 39 0.26 3.05 3.11
C ILE A 39 -0.95 2.38 3.75
N TYR A 40 -0.96 2.19 5.09
CA TYR A 40 -2.12 1.66 5.80
C TYR A 40 -3.35 2.56 5.62
N SER A 41 -3.17 3.88 5.72
CA SER A 41 -4.27 4.84 5.52
C SER A 41 -4.84 4.78 4.10
N LYS A 42 -3.99 4.62 3.09
CA LYS A 42 -4.42 4.45 1.68
C LYS A 42 -5.11 3.11 1.42
N ILE A 43 -4.68 2.04 2.08
CA ILE A 43 -5.33 0.73 1.98
C ILE A 43 -6.75 0.80 2.56
N ILE A 44 -6.94 1.47 3.69
CA ILE A 44 -8.27 1.64 4.31
C ILE A 44 -9.17 2.53 3.44
N SER A 45 -8.65 3.58 2.81
CA SER A 45 -9.47 4.48 2.00
C SER A 45 -10.09 3.79 0.76
N LEU A 46 -9.50 2.69 0.28
CA LEU A 46 -10.05 1.86 -0.81
C LEU A 46 -11.43 1.26 -0.48
N GLU A 47 -11.74 1.04 0.79
CA GLU A 47 -13.07 0.54 1.20
C GLU A 47 -14.17 1.53 0.80
N GLN A 48 -13.88 2.82 0.92
CA GLN A 48 -14.82 3.89 0.60
C GLN A 48 -14.80 4.21 -0.90
N ASP A 49 -13.62 4.22 -1.52
CA ASP A 49 -13.44 4.76 -2.86
C ASP A 49 -12.52 3.87 -3.72
N ALA A 50 -13.07 2.74 -4.19
CA ALA A 50 -12.35 1.79 -5.03
C ALA A 50 -12.09 2.31 -6.45
N ASP A 51 -12.71 3.42 -6.85
CA ASP A 51 -12.53 4.03 -8.18
C ASP A 51 -11.31 4.97 -8.23
N ILE A 52 -10.64 5.23 -7.09
CA ILE A 52 -9.41 6.04 -7.02
C ILE A 52 -8.29 5.42 -7.88
N PHE A 53 -8.21 4.10 -7.92
CA PHE A 53 -7.19 3.39 -8.68
C PHE A 53 -7.76 2.96 -10.04
N ARG A 54 -7.42 3.72 -11.09
CA ARG A 54 -7.67 3.28 -12.47
C ARG A 54 -6.95 1.96 -12.70
N LYS A 55 -7.60 1.04 -13.41
CA LYS A 55 -6.99 -0.19 -13.89
C LYS A 55 -5.66 0.16 -14.59
N LEU A 56 -4.54 -0.23 -13.99
CA LEU A 56 -3.24 -0.09 -14.60
C LEU A 56 -3.13 -1.19 -15.66
N ASP A 57 -3.05 -0.78 -16.93
CA ASP A 57 -2.85 -1.71 -18.04
C ASP A 57 -1.38 -2.14 -18.05
N MET A 58 -1.04 -3.11 -17.20
CA MET A 58 0.28 -3.73 -17.18
C MET A 58 0.38 -4.74 -18.32
N THR A 59 0.41 -4.24 -19.56
CA THR A 59 0.87 -5.06 -20.69
C THR A 59 2.38 -5.17 -20.56
N ILE A 60 2.86 -6.33 -20.10
CA ILE A 60 4.29 -6.67 -20.09
C ILE A 60 4.67 -6.98 -21.55
N TYR A 61 5.53 -6.15 -22.14
CA TYR A 61 6.12 -6.37 -23.47
C TYR A 61 7.30 -7.34 -23.40
#